data_AF-A4VQF9-F1
#
_entry.id   AF-A4VQF9-F1
#
_cell.length_a   1.000
_cell.length_b   1.000
_cell.length_c   1.000
_cell.angle_alpha   90.00
_cell.angle_beta   90.00
_cell.angle_gamma   90.00
#
_symmetry.space_group_name_H-M   'P 1'
#
loop_
_entity.id
_entity.type
_entity.pdbx_description
1 polymer ?
#
loop_
_entity_poly.entity_id
_entity_poly.type
_entity_poly.pdbx_seq_one_letter_code
_entity_poly.pdbx_strand_id
1 'polypeptide(L)'
;MRRSPPATTCSPSSSSRPPSAKAWRSHEHAVLRQRLCPGHRGAERLLPRAVRLQEHPRDRLADLSRAGYRQELHRLQRAGSLRAAAAGRIRRRPRLQVPAEHRRRFERRGRAAGTHRRRHGRAADQGALRDLLPLVSGGAAGPGRQRVSHQPHALTCQPSGRPKMLKQMKRTLCAAVAFGLAATLGVASAQEGLTLDKPAKIAMLYISPRNDGGWTQAFDEARQKLEAELDTKIQYVESVPENASSIRPAVDRLIQRGANVIIGTAFGYSDTFKELAARYPDVAFLNGSGTTNSANLESFYGRTYESQYLCGMAAGAASKTGKLGFVAANPFGQVNWTVNAFALGAQAINPDATVTVVYTGAWNDPVKERAAAMALIDAGADVLGQHVDSPTPQIVAQERGVYGTGHHRDMREFAPDATVCSSVWVWDRFLAPELKKISAGNWTPPENGALLSMAEGGTDAACCGPAVSEADKAKIMAAREALLKGEMQIYAGPMLDRDGTERIAAGEVMADPALWQMDWFVKGVTTQQ
;
A
#
# COMPACT_ATOMS: atom_id res chain seq x y z
N MET A 1 17.68 -72.61 -6.43
CA MET A 1 16.90 -72.52 -5.18
C MET A 1 16.05 -71.24 -5.23
N ARG A 2 14.75 -71.41 -4.96
CA ARG A 2 13.70 -70.38 -4.69
C ARG A 2 13.45 -69.25 -5.69
N ARG A 3 12.63 -69.62 -6.69
CA ARG A 3 11.46 -68.94 -7.33
C ARG A 3 11.31 -67.40 -7.26
N SER A 4 11.44 -66.81 -8.44
CA SER A 4 10.74 -65.62 -8.99
C SER A 4 9.23 -65.92 -9.25
N PRO A 5 8.42 -65.09 -9.95
CA PRO A 5 8.06 -63.64 -9.91
C PRO A 5 6.49 -63.49 -10.11
N PRO A 6 5.88 -62.67 -11.01
CA PRO A 6 5.97 -61.23 -11.40
C PRO A 6 4.60 -60.48 -11.36
N ALA A 7 4.58 -59.22 -11.83
CA ALA A 7 3.44 -58.36 -12.20
C ALA A 7 2.70 -58.79 -13.48
N THR A 8 1.39 -58.47 -13.65
CA THR A 8 0.77 -57.77 -14.83
C THR A 8 -0.78 -57.57 -14.77
N THR A 9 -1.21 -56.33 -15.04
CA THR A 9 -2.37 -55.78 -15.84
C THR A 9 -3.70 -56.53 -16.12
N CYS A 10 -4.86 -55.86 -15.93
CA CYS A 10 -5.85 -55.39 -16.96
C CYS A 10 -7.28 -55.06 -16.41
N SER A 11 -7.93 -54.00 -16.94
CA SER A 11 -9.30 -53.44 -16.67
C SER A 11 -10.48 -54.28 -17.25
N PRO A 12 -11.79 -53.88 -17.34
CA PRO A 12 -12.57 -52.66 -16.90
C PRO A 12 -14.03 -52.89 -16.36
N SER A 13 -14.76 -51.77 -16.09
CA SER A 13 -16.24 -51.59 -15.94
C SER A 13 -16.87 -51.95 -14.56
N SER A 14 -17.93 -51.34 -14.00
CA SER A 14 -18.97 -50.40 -14.45
C SER A 14 -19.71 -49.76 -13.25
N SER A 15 -20.32 -48.58 -13.48
CA SER A 15 -21.55 -48.02 -12.87
C SER A 15 -21.77 -47.98 -11.35
N SER A 16 -21.84 -46.78 -10.76
CA SER A 16 -23.10 -46.08 -10.42
C SER A 16 -22.85 -44.86 -9.50
N ARG A 17 -23.61 -43.80 -9.75
CA ARG A 17 -23.55 -42.48 -9.10
C ARG A 17 -24.29 -42.46 -7.73
N PRO A 18 -24.07 -41.42 -6.89
CA PRO A 18 -24.35 -41.43 -5.45
C PRO A 18 -25.75 -40.93 -5.08
N PRO A 19 -26.25 -41.19 -3.86
CA PRO A 19 -27.41 -40.50 -3.32
C PRO A 19 -27.06 -39.19 -2.59
N SER A 20 -28.03 -38.29 -2.68
CA SER A 20 -28.04 -36.85 -2.43
C SER A 20 -28.10 -36.39 -0.98
N ALA A 21 -27.73 -35.11 -0.80
CA ALA A 21 -27.86 -34.30 0.40
C ALA A 21 -29.29 -34.13 0.92
N LYS A 22 -29.56 -34.69 2.11
CA LYS A 22 -30.57 -34.23 3.11
C LYS A 22 -30.50 -35.17 4.32
N ALA A 23 -29.72 -34.85 5.35
CA ALA A 23 -29.92 -35.32 6.73
C ALA A 23 -28.73 -34.96 7.65
N TRP A 24 -28.49 -33.68 7.94
CA TRP A 24 -27.70 -33.29 9.12
C TRP A 24 -28.25 -31.99 9.71
N ARG A 25 -29.38 -32.09 10.41
CA ARG A 25 -29.83 -31.17 11.45
C ARG A 25 -30.47 -32.00 12.55
N SER A 26 -30.23 -31.58 13.80
CA SER A 26 -30.78 -32.10 15.07
C SER A 26 -30.15 -33.38 15.61
N HIS A 27 -29.51 -33.23 16.77
CA HIS A 27 -29.18 -34.14 17.90
C HIS A 27 -27.94 -33.46 18.55
N GLU A 28 -27.91 -33.03 19.81
CA GLU A 28 -28.41 -33.67 21.03
C GLU A 28 -28.72 -32.64 22.13
N HIS A 29 -29.73 -32.93 22.95
CA HIS A 29 -29.97 -32.35 24.27
C HIS A 29 -30.39 -33.49 25.22
N ALA A 30 -30.00 -33.36 26.49
CA ALA A 30 -30.28 -34.21 27.66
C ALA A 30 -29.41 -35.48 27.76
N VAL A 31 -28.70 -35.72 28.87
CA VAL A 31 -29.21 -36.22 30.17
C VAL A 31 -28.07 -35.99 31.21
N LEU A 32 -28.22 -35.42 32.41
CA LEU A 32 -28.76 -36.02 33.65
C LEU A 32 -28.81 -34.96 34.78
N ARG A 33 -29.94 -34.89 35.50
CA ARG A 33 -30.11 -34.18 36.79
C ARG A 33 -29.75 -35.11 37.96
N GLN A 34 -29.25 -34.56 39.07
CA GLN A 34 -29.87 -34.61 40.42
C GLN A 34 -28.82 -34.50 41.54
N ARG A 35 -28.94 -33.48 42.40
CA ARG A 35 -29.12 -33.62 43.86
C ARG A 35 -29.64 -32.31 44.46
N LEU A 36 -30.78 -32.44 45.15
CA LEU A 36 -31.47 -31.45 45.99
C LEU A 36 -30.74 -31.33 47.34
N CYS A 37 -30.77 -30.19 48.06
CA CYS A 37 -31.77 -29.87 49.09
C CYS A 37 -31.46 -28.51 49.79
N PRO A 38 -32.38 -27.93 50.61
CA PRO A 38 -32.80 -26.52 50.54
C PRO A 38 -32.67 -25.71 51.85
N GLY A 39 -33.02 -24.41 51.82
CA GLY A 39 -33.52 -23.69 53.01
C GLY A 39 -33.42 -22.15 52.97
N HIS A 40 -34.49 -21.44 52.60
CA HIS A 40 -35.30 -20.64 53.54
C HIS A 40 -36.41 -19.85 52.79
N ARG A 41 -37.63 -19.97 53.32
CA ARG A 41 -38.83 -19.21 52.93
C ARG A 41 -38.95 -17.95 53.78
N GLY A 42 -39.53 -16.90 53.20
CA GLY A 42 -40.64 -16.17 53.84
C GLY A 42 -40.54 -14.64 53.90
N ALA A 43 -41.36 -13.97 53.08
CA ALA A 43 -42.14 -12.73 53.33
C ALA A 43 -42.26 -11.93 52.01
N GLU A 44 -43.17 -12.27 51.11
CA GLU A 44 -44.54 -11.75 50.96
C GLU A 44 -44.73 -10.21 50.91
N ARG A 45 -45.33 -9.79 49.77
CA ARG A 45 -46.14 -8.59 49.48
C ARG A 45 -45.45 -7.24 49.25
N LEU A 46 -45.39 -6.83 47.97
CA LEU A 46 -46.31 -5.86 47.36
C LEU A 46 -45.84 -5.54 45.91
N LEU A 47 -46.69 -5.85 44.92
CA LEU A 47 -46.63 -5.38 43.52
C LEU A 47 -47.34 -3.99 43.45
N PRO A 48 -47.11 -3.11 42.43
CA PRO A 48 -47.08 -3.52 41.01
C PRO A 48 -46.15 -2.78 40.02
N ARG A 49 -45.95 -3.48 38.88
CA ARG A 49 -45.71 -3.00 37.49
C ARG A 49 -44.41 -2.24 37.20
N ALA A 50 -43.46 -2.94 36.54
CA ALA A 50 -43.19 -2.81 35.10
C ALA A 50 -41.95 -3.64 34.72
N VAL A 51 -42.15 -4.77 34.04
CA VAL A 51 -41.10 -5.49 33.32
C VAL A 51 -41.50 -5.53 31.86
N ARG A 52 -40.67 -4.96 30.98
CA ARG A 52 -40.52 -5.52 29.64
C ARG A 52 -39.08 -5.33 29.17
N LEU A 53 -38.47 -6.49 28.90
CA LEU A 53 -37.14 -6.75 28.40
C LEU A 53 -36.87 -6.01 27.09
N GLN A 54 -35.64 -5.51 26.92
CA GLN A 54 -35.06 -5.15 25.61
C GLN A 54 -34.13 -6.28 25.18
N GLU A 55 -34.57 -7.06 24.21
CA GLU A 55 -33.73 -7.93 23.39
C GLU A 55 -33.18 -7.17 22.17
N HIS A 56 -32.04 -7.64 21.67
CA HIS A 56 -31.26 -7.13 20.54
C HIS A 56 -32.05 -7.03 19.21
N PRO A 57 -31.77 -6.02 18.34
CA PRO A 57 -32.36 -5.95 17.02
C PRO A 57 -31.50 -6.69 15.97
N ARG A 58 -31.67 -8.01 15.89
CA ARG A 58 -31.45 -8.79 14.66
C ARG A 58 -32.76 -9.54 14.44
N ASP A 59 -33.73 -8.88 13.81
CA ASP A 59 -34.92 -9.44 13.15
C ASP A 59 -35.95 -8.34 12.96
N ARG A 60 -35.76 -7.53 11.92
CA ARG A 60 -36.82 -6.73 11.29
C ARG A 60 -36.29 -6.17 9.98
N LEU A 61 -36.46 -6.90 8.88
CA LEU A 61 -36.54 -6.38 7.51
C LEU A 61 -36.95 -7.52 6.56
N ALA A 62 -38.21 -7.92 6.64
CA ALA A 62 -38.88 -8.73 5.63
C ALA A 62 -40.36 -8.32 5.62
N ASP A 63 -40.64 -7.11 5.14
CA ASP A 63 -41.87 -6.76 4.40
C ASP A 63 -41.96 -5.24 4.22
N LEU A 64 -41.50 -4.75 3.07
CA LEU A 64 -41.98 -3.48 2.53
C LEU A 64 -42.19 -3.66 1.03
N SER A 65 -43.46 -3.74 0.65
CA SER A 65 -43.89 -3.82 -0.74
C SER A 65 -43.46 -2.59 -1.53
N ARG A 66 -43.22 -2.77 -2.84
CA ARG A 66 -42.73 -1.76 -3.82
C ARG A 66 -43.53 -0.44 -3.88
N ALA A 67 -44.65 -0.33 -3.18
CA ALA A 67 -45.48 0.87 -3.07
C ALA A 67 -44.97 1.86 -2.00
N GLY A 68 -44.46 1.37 -0.86
CA GLY A 68 -43.99 2.23 0.24
C GLY A 68 -42.75 3.05 -0.11
N TYR A 69 -41.84 2.45 -0.89
CA TYR A 69 -40.60 3.09 -1.34
C TYR A 69 -40.85 4.26 -2.30
N ARG A 70 -41.86 4.15 -3.19
CA ARG A 70 -42.24 5.23 -4.11
C ARG A 70 -42.88 6.43 -3.40
N GLN A 71 -43.64 6.18 -2.34
CA GLN A 71 -44.28 7.23 -1.55
C GLN A 71 -43.26 8.04 -0.74
N GLU A 72 -42.25 7.37 -0.18
CA GLU A 72 -41.18 8.04 0.57
C GLU A 72 -40.23 8.83 -0.36
N LEU A 73 -39.93 8.33 -1.56
CA LEU A 73 -39.17 9.08 -2.57
C LEU A 73 -39.88 10.37 -3.01
N HIS A 74 -41.20 10.32 -3.23
CA HIS A 74 -41.97 11.53 -3.56
C HIS A 74 -42.02 12.53 -2.39
N ARG A 75 -42.05 12.06 -1.15
CA ARG A 75 -42.01 12.90 0.05
C ARG A 75 -40.67 13.62 0.19
N LEU A 76 -39.56 12.90 -0.05
CA LEU A 76 -38.21 13.47 0.01
C LEU A 76 -37.93 14.46 -1.14
N GLN A 77 -38.45 14.20 -2.34
CA GLN A 77 -38.35 15.14 -3.46
C GLN A 77 -39.13 16.45 -3.21
N ARG A 78 -40.31 16.39 -2.57
CA ARG A 78 -41.05 17.60 -2.15
C ARG A 78 -40.33 18.36 -1.02
N ALA A 79 -39.66 17.66 -0.11
CA ALA A 79 -38.86 18.31 0.93
C ALA A 79 -37.61 19.02 0.35
N GLY A 80 -37.01 18.45 -0.69
CA GLY A 80 -35.90 19.06 -1.43
C GLY A 80 -36.30 20.32 -2.22
N SER A 81 -37.45 20.30 -2.89
CA SER A 81 -37.93 21.45 -3.67
C SER A 81 -38.36 22.63 -2.78
N LEU A 82 -38.89 22.36 -1.59
CA LEU A 82 -39.22 23.40 -0.61
C LEU A 82 -37.97 24.06 0.02
N ARG A 83 -36.86 23.31 0.17
CA ARG A 83 -35.57 23.87 0.61
C ARG A 83 -34.90 24.74 -0.47
N ALA A 84 -35.04 24.37 -1.75
CA ALA A 84 -34.55 25.18 -2.88
C ALA A 84 -35.36 26.49 -3.06
N ALA A 85 -36.67 26.47 -2.80
CA ALA A 85 -37.51 27.67 -2.85
C ALA A 85 -37.26 28.65 -1.69
N ALA A 86 -36.80 28.16 -0.53
CA ALA A 86 -36.46 28.99 0.63
C ALA A 86 -35.09 29.71 0.49
N ALA A 87 -34.17 29.17 -0.31
CA ALA A 87 -32.86 29.79 -0.57
C ALA A 87 -32.91 30.94 -1.61
N GLY A 88 -34.01 31.08 -2.36
CA GLY A 88 -34.19 32.10 -3.41
C GLY A 88 -34.73 33.47 -2.97
N ARG A 89 -34.83 33.75 -1.66
CA ARG A 89 -35.33 35.04 -1.16
C ARG A 89 -34.41 35.64 -0.08
N ILE A 90 -33.30 36.25 -0.51
CA ILE A 90 -32.61 37.29 0.27
C ILE A 90 -32.76 38.61 -0.47
N ARG A 91 -33.56 39.51 0.12
CA ARG A 91 -33.88 40.85 -0.39
C ARG A 91 -32.70 41.81 -0.18
N ARG A 92 -32.51 42.65 -1.18
CA ARG A 92 -31.64 43.84 -1.26
C ARG A 92 -31.77 44.73 -0.01
N ARG A 93 -30.65 45.18 0.56
CA ARG A 93 -30.59 46.36 1.45
C ARG A 93 -30.39 47.65 0.64
N PRO A 94 -30.94 48.80 1.09
CA PRO A 94 -30.90 50.04 0.33
C PRO A 94 -29.60 50.84 0.54
N ARG A 95 -29.23 51.60 -0.49
CA ARG A 95 -28.10 52.55 -0.53
C ARG A 95 -28.35 53.71 0.44
N LEU A 96 -27.37 54.00 1.28
CA LEU A 96 -27.23 55.32 1.93
C LEU A 96 -26.56 56.29 0.93
N GLN A 97 -27.14 57.49 0.78
CA GLN A 97 -26.57 58.65 0.09
C GLN A 97 -26.00 59.63 1.11
N VAL A 98 -24.80 60.16 0.84
CA VAL A 98 -24.34 61.53 1.24
C VAL A 98 -23.23 61.97 0.23
N PRO A 99 -22.89 63.27 0.09
CA PRO A 99 -23.14 64.03 -1.14
C PRO A 99 -21.87 64.53 -1.86
N ALA A 100 -22.07 65.16 -3.02
CA ALA A 100 -21.02 65.64 -3.90
C ALA A 100 -20.53 67.06 -3.55
N GLU A 101 -19.20 67.25 -3.48
CA GLU A 101 -18.57 68.57 -3.51
C GLU A 101 -17.31 68.58 -4.41
N HIS A 102 -17.26 69.61 -5.26
CA HIS A 102 -16.10 70.25 -5.92
C HIS A 102 -15.32 69.62 -7.11
N ARG A 103 -15.84 69.93 -8.31
CA ARG A 103 -15.19 70.47 -9.55
C ARG A 103 -13.66 70.49 -9.70
N ARG A 104 -13.24 69.91 -10.84
CA ARG A 104 -12.40 70.43 -11.96
C ARG A 104 -10.97 70.97 -11.68
N ARG A 105 -9.98 70.27 -12.26
CA ARG A 105 -8.79 70.74 -13.00
C ARG A 105 -8.04 69.47 -13.46
N PHE A 106 -7.54 69.22 -14.67
CA PHE A 106 -7.08 70.04 -15.79
C PHE A 106 -7.12 69.17 -17.07
N GLU A 107 -7.48 69.75 -18.20
CA GLU A 107 -7.22 69.17 -19.53
C GLU A 107 -5.75 69.37 -19.96
N ARG A 108 -5.35 68.60 -20.98
CA ARG A 108 -4.24 68.78 -21.93
C ARG A 108 -2.85 68.27 -21.51
N ARG A 109 -2.48 67.13 -22.10
CA ARG A 109 -1.46 66.95 -23.17
C ARG A 109 -1.39 65.44 -23.46
N GLY A 110 -1.83 64.97 -24.63
CA GLY A 110 -0.96 64.79 -25.81
C GLY A 110 -0.60 63.29 -25.93
N ARG A 111 -1.35 62.52 -26.71
CA ARG A 111 -0.99 62.07 -28.08
C ARG A 111 0.34 61.32 -28.18
N ALA A 112 0.25 60.01 -28.44
CA ALA A 112 0.88 59.30 -29.57
C ALA A 112 0.44 57.82 -29.45
N ALA A 113 -0.47 57.35 -30.31
CA ALA A 113 -0.17 56.51 -31.49
C ALA A 113 0.29 55.09 -31.08
N GLY A 114 -0.32 53.98 -31.48
CA GLY A 114 -1.31 53.75 -32.53
C GLY A 114 -0.98 52.41 -33.22
N THR A 115 -1.91 51.45 -33.11
CA THR A 115 -2.36 50.54 -34.20
C THR A 115 -1.32 49.72 -34.99
N HIS A 116 -1.48 48.39 -35.05
CA HIS A 116 -2.25 47.73 -36.13
C HIS A 116 -2.44 46.21 -35.99
N ARG A 117 -3.65 45.76 -36.34
CA ARG A 117 -4.05 44.38 -36.68
C ARG A 117 -3.70 44.05 -38.14
N ARG A 118 -3.48 42.75 -38.43
CA ARG A 118 -4.08 41.85 -39.49
C ARG A 118 -3.08 40.72 -39.81
N ARG A 119 -3.39 39.41 -39.79
CA ARG A 119 -4.32 38.50 -40.53
C ARG A 119 -3.63 37.78 -41.73
N HIS A 120 -3.87 36.45 -41.84
CA HIS A 120 -3.60 35.47 -42.93
C HIS A 120 -2.14 34.98 -43.06
N GLY A 121 -1.80 33.73 -43.44
CA GLY A 121 -2.52 32.58 -44.01
C GLY A 121 -1.58 31.35 -44.14
N ARG A 122 -2.11 30.22 -44.63
CA ARG A 122 -1.52 28.86 -44.74
C ARG A 122 -0.46 28.67 -45.86
N ALA A 123 0.22 27.50 -45.75
CA ALA A 123 0.85 26.67 -46.80
C ALA A 123 2.23 27.15 -47.31
N ALA A 124 3.16 26.34 -47.84
CA ALA A 124 3.52 24.92 -47.82
C ALA A 124 4.86 24.84 -48.62
N ASP A 125 5.62 23.78 -48.38
CA ASP A 125 6.49 23.09 -49.35
C ASP A 125 7.98 23.50 -49.58
N GLN A 126 8.67 22.45 -50.03
CA GLN A 126 10.09 22.08 -50.11
C GLN A 126 11.01 22.90 -51.03
N GLY A 127 12.34 22.68 -50.89
CA GLY A 127 13.23 22.64 -52.07
C GLY A 127 14.63 23.24 -51.98
N ALA A 128 15.57 22.50 -51.36
CA ALA A 128 16.88 22.07 -51.89
C ALA A 128 18.05 23.04 -52.28
N LEU A 129 19.26 22.44 -52.14
CA LEU A 129 20.52 22.62 -52.91
C LEU A 129 21.41 23.83 -52.49
N ARG A 130 22.72 23.71 -52.19
CA ARG A 130 23.86 22.97 -52.80
C ARG A 130 25.12 23.09 -51.89
N ASP A 131 25.85 22.01 -51.62
CA ASP A 131 27.13 21.58 -52.26
C ASP A 131 28.41 22.10 -51.58
N LEU A 132 29.23 21.19 -51.00
CA LEU A 132 30.60 20.84 -51.44
C LEU A 132 31.42 20.14 -50.33
N LEU A 133 31.56 18.82 -50.48
CA LEU A 133 32.71 17.99 -50.09
C LEU A 133 33.58 17.79 -51.36
N PRO A 134 34.90 17.50 -51.26
CA PRO A 134 35.39 16.11 -51.29
C PRO A 134 36.57 15.82 -50.32
N LEU A 135 36.67 14.62 -49.71
CA LEU A 135 37.52 13.44 -50.05
C LEU A 135 39.05 13.75 -50.14
N VAL A 136 40.05 12.98 -49.68
CA VAL A 136 40.22 11.62 -49.14
C VAL A 136 41.70 11.46 -48.69
N SER A 137 42.00 10.38 -47.94
CA SER A 137 43.33 9.78 -47.61
C SER A 137 44.04 10.40 -46.40
N GLY A 138 44.71 9.68 -45.49
CA GLY A 138 45.13 8.29 -45.41
C GLY A 138 46.50 8.26 -44.70
N GLY A 139 46.66 7.42 -43.68
CA GLY A 139 47.98 6.93 -43.22
C GLY A 139 48.74 7.73 -42.16
N ALA A 140 48.82 7.12 -40.97
CA ALA A 140 50.02 6.83 -40.16
C ALA A 140 51.02 7.93 -39.73
N ALA A 141 51.54 7.70 -38.51
CA ALA A 141 52.84 8.10 -37.92
C ALA A 141 52.88 9.34 -37.00
N GLY A 142 53.17 9.05 -35.72
CA GLY A 142 54.32 9.68 -35.03
C GLY A 142 54.04 10.93 -34.18
N PRO A 143 54.38 10.92 -32.87
CA PRO A 143 54.08 12.00 -31.95
C PRO A 143 55.21 13.06 -31.89
N GLY A 144 54.82 14.34 -31.93
CA GLY A 144 55.70 15.50 -31.79
C GLY A 144 55.76 16.03 -30.35
N ARG A 145 56.97 15.93 -29.77
CA ARG A 145 57.41 16.38 -28.44
C ARG A 145 57.19 17.88 -28.16
N GLN A 146 56.87 18.21 -26.92
CA GLN A 146 57.52 19.33 -26.22
C GLN A 146 58.37 18.83 -25.06
N ARG A 147 59.52 19.50 -24.91
CA ARG A 147 60.73 19.09 -24.21
C ARG A 147 60.59 19.25 -22.69
N VAL A 148 61.00 18.23 -21.94
CA VAL A 148 61.56 18.38 -20.59
C VAL A 148 62.95 17.75 -20.63
N SER A 149 63.96 18.53 -20.23
CA SER A 149 65.37 18.18 -20.31
C SER A 149 65.82 17.22 -19.20
N HIS A 150 66.52 16.17 -19.66
CA HIS A 150 67.55 15.27 -19.06
C HIS A 150 67.94 15.50 -17.57
N GLN A 151 67.89 14.53 -16.62
CA GLN A 151 68.53 13.19 -16.47
C GLN A 151 70.08 13.16 -16.55
N PRO A 152 70.79 12.14 -16.01
CA PRO A 152 70.65 11.38 -14.75
C PRO A 152 72.04 11.07 -14.10
N HIS A 153 72.12 10.30 -13.01
CA HIS A 153 72.97 9.10 -12.89
C HIS A 153 72.88 8.44 -11.51
N ALA A 154 72.77 7.11 -11.54
CA ALA A 154 72.88 6.19 -10.42
C ALA A 154 74.33 6.10 -9.91
N LEU A 155 74.52 5.66 -8.66
CA LEU A 155 75.59 4.72 -8.27
C LEU A 155 75.43 4.25 -6.81
N THR A 156 75.96 3.06 -6.62
CA THR A 156 75.90 2.09 -5.52
C THR A 156 76.86 2.36 -4.34
N CYS A 157 76.59 1.63 -3.24
CA CYS A 157 77.51 1.11 -2.20
C CYS A 157 77.92 1.94 -0.97
N GLN A 158 77.88 1.24 0.18
CA GLN A 158 78.35 1.48 1.56
C GLN A 158 79.89 1.77 1.65
N PRO A 159 80.60 1.88 2.82
CA PRO A 159 80.23 1.73 4.27
C PRO A 159 80.92 2.72 5.26
N SER A 160 80.75 2.44 6.57
CA SER A 160 81.59 2.81 7.72
C SER A 160 81.40 4.22 8.33
N GLY A 161 81.42 4.46 9.64
CA GLY A 161 81.81 3.64 10.78
C GLY A 161 81.36 4.28 12.12
N ARG A 162 81.45 3.48 13.19
CA ARG A 162 81.14 3.80 14.60
C ARG A 162 82.23 4.68 15.25
N PRO A 163 81.97 5.20 16.46
CA PRO A 163 82.51 4.57 17.69
C PRO A 163 81.44 4.39 18.80
N LYS A 164 81.29 3.21 19.44
CA LYS A 164 81.86 2.73 20.73
C LYS A 164 81.57 3.69 21.91
N MET A 165 80.89 3.33 23.00
CA MET A 165 81.28 2.34 24.05
C MET A 165 80.07 2.17 25.04
N LEU A 166 79.52 0.97 25.29
CA LEU A 166 79.75 0.03 26.44
C LEU A 166 79.46 0.65 27.84
N LYS A 167 78.78 0.05 28.84
CA LYS A 167 78.42 -1.35 29.18
C LYS A 167 77.56 -1.38 30.48
N GLN A 168 76.90 -2.52 30.75
CA GLN A 168 76.25 -3.00 32.00
C GLN A 168 74.82 -2.47 32.29
N MET A 169 73.80 -3.27 32.63
CA MET A 169 73.76 -4.51 33.44
C MET A 169 72.62 -5.43 32.96
N LYS A 170 72.83 -6.75 33.09
CA LYS A 170 71.84 -7.82 32.85
C LYS A 170 71.36 -8.36 34.20
N ARG A 171 70.10 -8.81 34.23
CA ARG A 171 69.48 -9.89 35.05
C ARG A 171 68.87 -9.57 36.44
N THR A 172 67.54 -9.56 36.48
CA THR A 172 66.61 -10.20 37.46
C THR A 172 65.18 -9.96 36.92
N LEU A 173 64.55 -10.88 36.17
CA LEU A 173 63.75 -12.05 36.56
C LEU A 173 62.60 -11.77 37.56
N CYS A 174 61.37 -11.85 37.04
CA CYS A 174 60.09 -12.25 37.66
C CYS A 174 59.70 -11.67 39.03
N ALA A 175 58.84 -10.63 39.02
CA ALA A 175 57.74 -10.45 39.99
C ALA A 175 56.89 -9.23 39.62
N ALA A 176 55.84 -9.42 38.80
CA ALA A 176 54.67 -8.52 38.73
C ALA A 176 53.56 -9.17 37.88
N VAL A 177 53.10 -10.36 38.30
CA VAL A 177 51.79 -10.90 37.90
C VAL A 177 50.82 -10.52 39.01
N ALA A 178 50.32 -9.29 38.98
CA ALA A 178 49.12 -8.80 39.67
C ALA A 178 49.08 -7.27 39.51
N PHE A 179 47.91 -6.73 39.17
CA PHE A 179 47.60 -5.32 38.90
C PHE A 179 47.90 -4.81 37.48
N GLY A 180 46.82 -4.70 36.71
CA GLY A 180 46.80 -4.03 35.41
C GLY A 180 45.75 -4.52 34.44
N LEU A 181 44.95 -5.55 34.79
CA LEU A 181 43.81 -6.01 34.01
C LEU A 181 42.56 -5.19 34.37
N ALA A 182 42.56 -3.90 34.07
CA ALA A 182 41.40 -3.03 34.28
C ALA A 182 41.44 -1.78 33.38
N ALA A 183 41.29 -1.94 32.05
CA ALA A 183 40.88 -0.86 31.14
C ALA A 183 40.64 -1.32 29.69
N THR A 184 39.87 -2.39 29.46
CA THR A 184 39.25 -2.64 28.14
C THR A 184 37.92 -3.38 28.29
N LEU A 185 37.07 -2.93 29.22
CA LEU A 185 35.64 -3.10 29.03
C LEU A 185 35.21 -2.01 28.05
N GLY A 186 35.41 -2.29 26.76
CA GLY A 186 34.61 -1.66 25.73
C GLY A 186 33.17 -2.01 26.04
N VAL A 187 32.46 -1.10 26.70
CA VAL A 187 31.01 -1.11 26.73
C VAL A 187 30.61 -0.95 25.27
N ALA A 188 30.41 -2.07 24.58
CA ALA A 188 29.48 -2.12 23.49
C ALA A 188 28.18 -1.60 24.12
N SER A 189 27.88 -0.33 23.90
CA SER A 189 26.56 0.22 24.15
C SER A 189 25.62 -0.63 23.31
N ALA A 190 25.04 -1.67 23.90
CA ALA A 190 23.83 -2.26 23.39
C ALA A 190 22.90 -1.06 23.22
N GLN A 191 22.54 -0.76 21.99
CA GLN A 191 21.61 0.31 21.71
C GLN A 191 20.30 -0.08 22.39
N GLU A 192 20.06 0.49 23.58
CA GLU A 192 18.86 0.23 24.35
C GLU A 192 17.68 0.66 23.49
N GLY A 193 16.74 -0.26 23.28
CA GLY A 193 15.53 0.03 22.52
C GLY A 193 14.65 1.04 23.26
N LEU A 194 13.74 1.67 22.53
CA LEU A 194 12.80 2.63 23.09
C LEU A 194 11.96 1.98 24.20
N THR A 195 11.91 2.64 25.35
CA THR A 195 10.99 2.30 26.43
C THR A 195 10.13 3.52 26.73
N LEU A 196 8.81 3.35 26.72
CA LEU A 196 7.89 4.44 27.00
C LEU A 196 7.88 4.76 28.50
N ASP A 197 8.03 6.04 28.86
CA ASP A 197 7.98 6.51 30.25
C ASP A 197 6.58 6.36 30.90
N LYS A 198 5.55 6.19 30.08
CA LYS A 198 4.14 6.14 30.48
C LYS A 198 3.42 5.05 29.71
N PRO A 199 2.32 4.50 30.24
CA PRO A 199 1.48 3.56 29.51
C PRO A 199 1.16 4.07 28.10
N ALA A 200 1.21 3.17 27.11
CA ALA A 200 1.02 3.53 25.71
C ALA A 200 -0.33 4.22 25.48
N LYS A 201 -0.27 5.41 24.88
CA LYS A 201 -1.41 6.20 24.41
C LYS A 201 -1.21 6.42 22.92
N ILE A 202 -2.05 5.73 22.15
CA ILE A 202 -1.89 5.62 20.70
C ILE A 202 -2.74 6.68 20.01
N ALA A 203 -2.17 7.32 18.99
CA ALA A 203 -2.90 8.20 18.09
C ALA A 203 -2.58 7.91 16.62
N MET A 204 -3.58 8.06 15.75
CA MET A 204 -3.43 7.91 14.30
C MET A 204 -3.62 9.24 13.56
N LEU A 205 -2.79 9.47 12.55
CA LEU A 205 -2.82 10.62 11.66
C LEU A 205 -3.24 10.15 10.27
N TYR A 206 -4.43 10.55 9.82
CA TYR A 206 -4.97 10.15 8.52
C TYR A 206 -4.81 11.23 7.46
N ILE A 207 -4.42 10.83 6.25
CA ILE A 207 -4.27 11.73 5.09
C ILE A 207 -5.62 12.21 4.54
N SER A 208 -6.63 11.35 4.59
CA SER A 208 -7.97 11.60 4.04
C SER A 208 -9.04 11.38 5.13
N PRO A 209 -10.34 11.58 4.84
CA PRO A 209 -11.40 11.16 5.74
C PRO A 209 -11.38 9.65 5.98
N ARG A 210 -11.78 9.22 7.19
CA ARG A 210 -11.81 7.81 7.61
C ARG A 210 -12.76 6.92 6.80
N ASN A 211 -13.62 7.50 5.98
CA ASN A 211 -14.60 6.83 5.14
C ASN A 211 -14.38 7.13 3.65
N ASP A 212 -13.11 7.22 3.23
CA ASP A 212 -12.72 7.41 1.83
C ASP A 212 -13.07 6.22 0.91
N GLY A 213 -13.53 5.10 1.49
CA GLY A 213 -13.91 3.89 0.76
C GLY A 213 -12.75 2.91 0.54
N GLY A 214 -11.51 3.30 0.85
CA GLY A 214 -10.30 2.57 0.46
C GLY A 214 -9.18 2.64 1.49
N TRP A 215 -8.09 3.36 1.16
CA TRP A 215 -6.83 3.37 1.94
C TRP A 215 -7.01 3.80 3.39
N THR A 216 -7.59 4.98 3.64
CA THR A 216 -7.73 5.50 5.01
C THR A 216 -8.76 4.69 5.77
N GLN A 217 -9.85 4.31 5.11
CA GLN A 217 -10.86 3.47 5.74
C GLN A 217 -10.30 2.11 6.17
N ALA A 218 -9.37 1.52 5.43
CA ALA A 218 -8.70 0.29 5.86
C ALA A 218 -7.89 0.48 7.17
N PHE A 219 -7.25 1.63 7.35
CA PHE A 219 -6.61 1.98 8.63
C PHE A 219 -7.61 2.24 9.76
N ASP A 220 -8.75 2.88 9.48
CA ASP A 220 -9.79 3.08 10.50
C ASP A 220 -10.46 1.76 10.92
N GLU A 221 -10.68 0.85 9.98
CA GLU A 221 -11.17 -0.51 10.27
C GLU A 221 -10.15 -1.29 11.11
N ALA A 222 -8.85 -1.17 10.82
CA ALA A 222 -7.80 -1.73 11.65
C ALA A 222 -7.78 -1.08 13.05
N ARG A 223 -7.93 0.25 13.14
CA ARG A 223 -8.04 0.97 14.42
C ARG A 223 -9.13 0.37 15.30
N GLN A 224 -10.31 0.12 14.75
CA GLN A 224 -11.44 -0.44 15.51
C GLN A 224 -11.14 -1.84 16.06
N LYS A 225 -10.46 -2.70 15.27
CA LYS A 225 -10.02 -4.02 15.74
C LYS A 225 -8.93 -3.91 16.81
N LEU A 226 -7.97 -2.99 16.64
CA LEU A 226 -6.92 -2.71 17.61
C LEU A 226 -7.49 -2.20 18.94
N GLU A 227 -8.51 -1.33 18.91
CA GLU A 227 -9.19 -0.87 20.13
C GLU A 227 -9.80 -2.04 20.91
N ALA A 228 -10.40 -3.00 20.20
CA ALA A 228 -10.99 -4.18 20.82
C ALA A 228 -9.92 -5.15 21.35
N GLU A 229 -8.83 -5.36 20.62
CA GLU A 229 -7.77 -6.30 21.02
C GLU A 229 -6.89 -5.77 22.16
N LEU A 230 -6.62 -4.47 22.17
CA LEU A 230 -5.76 -3.83 23.17
C LEU A 230 -6.53 -3.25 24.36
N ASP A 231 -7.86 -3.34 24.35
CA ASP A 231 -8.77 -2.73 25.33
C ASP A 231 -8.43 -1.25 25.61
N THR A 232 -8.20 -0.50 24.53
CA THR A 232 -7.78 0.91 24.61
C THR A 232 -8.46 1.75 23.54
N LYS A 233 -8.61 3.05 23.81
CA LYS A 233 -9.13 4.00 22.82
C LYS A 233 -8.00 4.66 22.07
N ILE A 234 -8.08 4.62 20.74
CA ILE A 234 -7.06 5.16 19.85
C ILE A 234 -7.56 6.52 19.36
N GLN A 235 -6.80 7.58 19.66
CA GLN A 235 -7.10 8.92 19.17
C GLN A 235 -6.83 8.98 17.67
N TYR A 236 -7.54 9.82 16.93
CA TYR A 236 -7.20 10.06 15.53
C TYR A 236 -7.53 11.48 15.11
N VAL A 237 -6.89 11.92 14.03
CA VAL A 237 -7.22 13.14 13.30
C VAL A 237 -7.26 12.82 11.81
N GLU A 238 -8.27 13.37 11.14
CA GLU A 238 -8.54 13.11 9.73
C GLU A 238 -8.02 14.23 8.84
N SER A 239 -7.83 13.91 7.55
CA SER A 239 -7.57 14.90 6.50
C SER A 239 -6.36 15.80 6.75
N VAL A 240 -5.24 15.23 7.21
CA VAL A 240 -3.97 15.95 7.41
C VAL A 240 -3.14 15.87 6.12
N PRO A 241 -2.98 16.97 5.37
CA PRO A 241 -2.24 16.93 4.11
C PRO A 241 -0.75 16.59 4.30
N GLU A 242 -0.12 16.06 3.25
CA GLU A 242 1.29 15.65 3.20
C GLU A 242 2.25 16.86 3.11
N ASN A 243 2.12 17.83 4.02
CA ASN A 243 3.07 18.92 4.18
C ASN A 243 3.41 19.15 5.65
N ALA A 244 4.68 19.51 5.89
CA ALA A 244 5.20 19.69 7.24
C ALA A 244 4.41 20.71 8.07
N SER A 245 3.86 21.76 7.45
CA SER A 245 3.06 22.78 8.15
C SER A 245 1.70 22.27 8.63
N SER A 246 1.21 21.15 8.10
CA SER A 246 -0.01 20.48 8.59
C SER A 246 0.32 19.35 9.57
N ILE A 247 1.34 18.54 9.25
CA ILE A 247 1.72 17.36 10.03
C ILE A 247 2.24 17.74 11.42
N ARG A 248 3.22 18.67 11.49
CA ARG A 248 3.86 19.08 12.76
C ARG A 248 2.84 19.53 13.82
N PRO A 249 1.97 20.53 13.57
CA PRO A 249 1.03 20.98 14.58
C PRO A 249 -0.03 19.93 14.95
N ALA A 250 -0.36 19.00 14.03
CA ALA A 250 -1.28 17.90 14.32
C ALA A 250 -0.64 16.89 15.29
N VAL A 251 0.60 16.46 15.00
CA VAL A 251 1.37 15.57 15.87
C VAL A 251 1.67 16.22 17.22
N ASP A 252 2.15 17.48 17.24
CA ASP A 252 2.45 18.21 18.48
C ASP A 252 1.21 18.27 19.38
N ARG A 253 0.02 18.48 18.81
CA ARG A 253 -1.25 18.48 19.57
C ARG A 253 -1.61 17.11 20.14
N LEU A 254 -1.36 16.02 19.41
CA LEU A 254 -1.60 14.66 19.89
C LEU A 254 -0.64 14.32 21.05
N ILE A 255 0.63 14.69 20.93
CA ILE A 255 1.62 14.52 21.99
C ILE A 255 1.27 15.37 23.23
N GLN A 256 0.83 16.62 23.05
CA GLN A 256 0.32 17.46 24.14
C GLN A 256 -0.91 16.86 24.85
N ARG A 257 -1.73 16.08 24.13
CA ARG A 257 -2.85 15.30 24.70
C ARG A 257 -2.41 13.97 25.34
N GLY A 258 -1.09 13.73 25.38
CA GLY A 258 -0.46 12.61 26.03
C GLY A 258 -0.24 11.39 25.15
N ALA A 259 -0.43 11.47 23.83
CA ALA A 259 -0.06 10.37 22.94
C ALA A 259 1.47 10.20 22.92
N ASN A 260 1.93 8.95 23.07
CA ASN A 260 3.35 8.57 23.00
C ASN A 260 3.61 7.44 21.99
N VAL A 261 2.58 7.06 21.23
CA VAL A 261 2.70 6.24 20.02
C VAL A 261 1.89 6.93 18.91
N ILE A 262 2.55 7.31 17.82
CA ILE A 262 1.95 8.03 16.69
C ILE A 262 2.03 7.18 15.43
N ILE A 263 0.89 6.86 14.83
CA ILE A 263 0.80 6.11 13.58
C ILE A 263 0.37 7.06 12.45
N GLY A 264 1.23 7.28 11.47
CA GLY A 264 0.91 7.99 10.24
C GLY A 264 0.46 7.03 9.14
N THR A 265 -0.44 7.47 8.26
CA THR A 265 -0.99 6.62 7.18
C THR A 265 -0.68 7.19 5.80
N ALA A 266 0.52 7.76 5.59
CA ALA A 266 0.86 8.34 4.30
C ALA A 266 2.36 8.34 3.99
N PHE A 267 2.66 8.08 2.72
CA PHE A 267 4.01 8.14 2.19
C PHE A 267 4.69 9.49 2.45
N GLY A 268 4.00 10.60 2.16
CA GLY A 268 4.52 11.96 2.31
C GLY A 268 4.70 12.42 3.76
N TYR A 269 4.38 11.59 4.75
CA TYR A 269 4.70 11.89 6.16
C TYR A 269 6.16 11.58 6.51
N SER A 270 6.86 10.78 5.71
CA SER A 270 8.18 10.20 6.01
C SER A 270 9.18 11.23 6.57
N ASP A 271 9.53 12.26 5.80
CA ASP A 271 10.54 13.23 6.22
C ASP A 271 10.11 14.02 7.47
N THR A 272 8.84 14.39 7.57
CA THR A 272 8.35 15.12 8.75
C THR A 272 8.30 14.23 9.98
N PHE A 273 7.96 12.95 9.83
CA PHE A 273 8.02 11.97 10.93
C PHE A 273 9.45 11.73 11.38
N LYS A 274 10.42 11.68 10.46
CA LYS A 274 11.85 11.57 10.81
C LYS A 274 12.33 12.76 11.65
N GLU A 275 11.94 13.97 11.27
CA GLU A 275 12.24 15.18 12.06
C GLU A 275 11.57 15.18 13.45
N LEU A 276 10.31 14.75 13.52
CA LEU A 276 9.54 14.69 14.76
C LEU A 276 10.05 13.58 15.68
N ALA A 277 10.46 12.44 15.13
CA ALA A 277 11.07 11.34 15.85
C ALA A 277 12.38 11.78 16.52
N ALA A 278 13.21 12.57 15.82
CA ALA A 278 14.41 13.17 16.41
C ALA A 278 14.09 14.22 17.49
N ARG A 279 12.96 14.93 17.39
CA ARG A 279 12.53 15.93 18.38
C ARG A 279 11.92 15.29 19.63
N TYR A 280 11.24 14.15 19.47
CA TYR A 280 10.51 13.45 20.53
C TYR A 280 11.07 12.03 20.67
N PRO A 281 12.27 11.85 21.25
CA PRO A 281 12.92 10.54 21.35
C PRO A 281 12.11 9.54 22.16
N ASP A 282 11.28 10.00 23.10
CA ASP A 282 10.46 9.17 24.00
C ASP A 282 9.09 8.79 23.40
N VAL A 283 8.86 9.12 22.12
CA VAL A 283 7.63 8.82 21.38
C VAL A 283 7.96 7.82 20.27
N ALA A 284 7.17 6.75 20.19
CA ALA A 284 7.25 5.80 19.09
C ALA A 284 6.47 6.32 17.87
N PHE A 285 7.08 6.27 16.69
CA PHE A 285 6.46 6.62 15.43
C PHE A 285 6.38 5.41 14.51
N LEU A 286 5.21 5.20 13.91
CA LEU A 286 4.95 4.18 12.90
C LEU A 286 4.42 4.89 11.66
N ASN A 287 4.95 4.62 10.45
CA ASN A 287 4.50 5.27 9.23
C ASN A 287 4.10 4.27 8.14
N GLY A 288 2.80 4.17 7.88
CA GLY A 288 2.23 3.36 6.80
C GLY A 288 2.58 3.93 5.43
N SER A 289 3.18 3.11 4.58
CA SER A 289 3.78 3.50 3.30
C SER A 289 4.97 4.47 3.43
N GLY A 290 5.58 4.61 4.61
CA GLY A 290 6.75 5.47 4.80
C GLY A 290 8.04 4.94 4.17
N THR A 291 9.06 5.80 4.07
CA THR A 291 10.38 5.47 3.51
C THR A 291 11.56 5.81 4.43
N THR A 292 11.28 6.32 5.63
CA THR A 292 12.30 6.79 6.58
C THR A 292 12.17 6.06 7.89
N ASN A 293 13.30 5.67 8.47
CA ASN A 293 13.37 5.00 9.77
C ASN A 293 14.38 5.70 10.69
N SER A 294 14.24 5.50 11.99
CA SER A 294 15.18 5.94 13.03
C SER A 294 15.01 5.04 14.27
N ALA A 295 15.75 5.31 15.36
CA ALA A 295 15.68 4.52 16.59
C ALA A 295 14.27 4.43 17.23
N ASN A 296 13.38 5.37 16.90
CA ASN A 296 12.00 5.44 17.37
C ASN A 296 10.99 5.65 16.22
N LEU A 297 11.37 5.35 14.97
CA LEU A 297 10.51 5.47 13.79
C LEU A 297 10.62 4.20 12.93
N GLU A 298 9.48 3.54 12.71
CA GLU A 298 9.36 2.41 11.79
C GLU A 298 8.38 2.75 10.66
N SER A 299 8.89 2.76 9.43
CA SER A 299 8.03 2.71 8.25
C SER A 299 7.61 1.27 7.98
N PHE A 300 6.36 1.07 7.55
CA PHE A 300 5.86 -0.26 7.19
C PHE A 300 4.97 -0.19 5.95
N TYR A 301 4.99 -1.26 5.16
CA TYR A 301 4.11 -1.46 4.01
C TYR A 301 3.90 -2.94 3.76
N GLY A 302 2.87 -3.32 3.00
CA GLY A 302 2.66 -4.72 2.64
C GLY A 302 3.25 -5.07 1.28
N ARG A 303 3.64 -6.33 1.12
CA ARG A 303 3.95 -6.99 -0.14
C ARG A 303 2.67 -7.17 -0.96
N THR A 304 2.10 -6.04 -1.43
CA THR A 304 0.81 -6.03 -2.16
C THR A 304 0.82 -6.92 -3.39
N TYR A 305 2.00 -7.17 -3.98
CA TYR A 305 2.16 -8.11 -5.07
C TYR A 305 1.69 -9.53 -4.72
N GLU A 306 1.78 -9.98 -3.47
CA GLU A 306 1.33 -11.32 -3.08
C GLU A 306 -0.20 -11.45 -3.18
N SER A 307 -0.96 -10.51 -2.59
CA SER A 307 -2.42 -10.51 -2.71
C SER A 307 -2.91 -10.15 -4.12
N GLN A 308 -2.18 -9.30 -4.83
CA GLN A 308 -2.51 -8.91 -6.20
C GLN A 308 -2.22 -10.02 -7.21
N TYR A 309 -1.24 -10.90 -6.95
CA TYR A 309 -1.06 -12.13 -7.71
C TYR A 309 -2.29 -13.03 -7.60
N LEU A 310 -2.81 -13.23 -6.38
CA LEU A 310 -4.02 -14.02 -6.16
C LEU A 310 -5.25 -13.41 -6.84
N CYS A 311 -5.40 -12.08 -6.80
CA CYS A 311 -6.46 -11.42 -7.55
C CYS A 311 -6.23 -11.45 -9.07
N GLY A 312 -4.98 -11.45 -9.53
CA GLY A 312 -4.62 -11.72 -10.92
C GLY A 312 -5.10 -13.10 -11.38
N MET A 313 -4.86 -14.14 -10.59
CA MET A 313 -5.39 -15.49 -10.87
C MET A 313 -6.92 -15.49 -10.98
N ALA A 314 -7.61 -14.79 -10.06
CA ALA A 314 -9.07 -14.64 -10.12
C ALA A 314 -9.53 -13.90 -11.39
N ALA A 315 -8.80 -12.86 -11.82
CA ALA A 315 -9.08 -12.13 -13.04
C ALA A 315 -8.87 -12.98 -14.29
N GLY A 316 -7.76 -13.74 -14.36
CA GLY A 316 -7.50 -14.69 -15.43
C GLY A 316 -8.57 -15.78 -15.54
N ALA A 317 -9.09 -16.25 -14.40
CA ALA A 317 -10.19 -17.22 -14.34
C ALA A 317 -11.54 -16.64 -14.79
N ALA A 318 -11.82 -15.38 -14.45
CA ALA A 318 -13.08 -14.72 -14.78
C ALA A 318 -13.14 -14.18 -16.22
N SER A 319 -11.98 -13.90 -16.82
CA SER A 319 -11.87 -13.36 -18.17
C SER A 319 -12.25 -14.39 -19.24
N LYS A 320 -13.01 -13.94 -20.24
CA LYS A 320 -13.36 -14.72 -21.44
C LYS A 320 -12.48 -14.38 -22.63
N THR A 321 -11.96 -13.16 -22.68
CA THR A 321 -11.16 -12.62 -23.77
C THR A 321 -9.66 -12.79 -23.55
N GLY A 322 -9.23 -12.99 -22.30
CA GLY A 322 -7.81 -12.91 -21.91
C GLY A 322 -7.26 -11.47 -21.92
N LYS A 323 -8.09 -10.45 -22.13
CA LYS A 323 -7.69 -9.05 -22.13
C LYS A 323 -8.12 -8.40 -20.81
N LEU A 324 -7.15 -7.99 -20.01
CA LEU A 324 -7.38 -7.37 -18.72
C LEU A 324 -6.96 -5.90 -18.77
N GLY A 325 -7.68 -5.06 -18.04
CA GLY A 325 -7.32 -3.66 -17.83
C GLY A 325 -6.80 -3.46 -16.42
N PHE A 326 -5.92 -2.47 -16.22
CA PHE A 326 -5.45 -2.09 -14.89
C PHE A 326 -5.45 -0.56 -14.75
N VAL A 327 -6.24 -0.06 -13.79
CA VAL A 327 -6.28 1.38 -13.47
C VAL A 327 -5.27 1.65 -12.36
N ALA A 328 -4.20 2.38 -12.68
CA ALA A 328 -3.09 2.65 -11.77
C ALA A 328 -3.01 4.14 -11.41
N ALA A 329 -2.54 4.46 -10.21
CA ALA A 329 -2.32 5.85 -9.80
C ALA A 329 -1.08 6.45 -10.46
N ASN A 330 0.11 6.10 -9.95
CA ASN A 330 1.40 6.66 -10.35
C ASN A 330 2.38 5.54 -10.74
N PRO A 331 3.34 5.78 -11.66
CA PRO A 331 4.29 4.76 -12.11
C PRO A 331 5.46 4.55 -11.14
N PHE A 332 5.15 4.31 -9.86
CA PHE A 332 6.14 4.02 -8.83
C PHE A 332 6.38 2.51 -8.69
N GLY A 333 7.54 2.11 -8.13
CA GLY A 333 7.87 0.70 -7.94
C GLY A 333 6.76 -0.09 -7.26
N GLN A 334 6.10 0.50 -6.26
CA GLN A 334 4.98 -0.14 -5.55
C GLN A 334 3.75 -0.44 -6.41
N VAL A 335 3.52 0.39 -7.42
CA VAL A 335 2.42 0.23 -8.36
C VAL A 335 2.84 -0.73 -9.47
N ASN A 336 4.08 -0.63 -9.94
CA ASN A 336 4.61 -1.45 -11.02
C ASN A 336 4.76 -2.92 -10.62
N TRP A 337 5.21 -3.21 -9.38
CA TRP A 337 5.17 -4.59 -8.88
C TRP A 337 3.74 -5.09 -8.78
N THR A 338 2.81 -4.24 -8.38
CA THR A 338 1.42 -4.66 -8.23
C THR A 338 0.83 -5.06 -9.59
N VAL A 339 1.10 -4.28 -10.63
CA VAL A 339 0.75 -4.58 -12.02
C VAL A 339 1.39 -5.89 -12.49
N ASN A 340 2.70 -6.06 -12.29
CA ASN A 340 3.42 -7.25 -12.72
C ASN A 340 2.89 -8.51 -12.03
N ALA A 341 2.63 -8.45 -10.73
CA ALA A 341 2.10 -9.58 -9.99
C ALA A 341 0.68 -9.95 -10.42
N PHE A 342 -0.17 -8.95 -10.67
CA PHE A 342 -1.50 -9.17 -11.24
C PHE A 342 -1.42 -9.87 -12.61
N ALA A 343 -0.53 -9.43 -13.49
CA ALA A 343 -0.30 -10.05 -14.80
C ALA A 343 0.20 -11.51 -14.67
N LEU A 344 1.22 -11.74 -13.83
CA LEU A 344 1.75 -13.09 -13.57
C LEU A 344 0.69 -14.02 -12.99
N GLY A 345 -0.17 -13.52 -12.09
CA GLY A 345 -1.28 -14.27 -11.53
C GLY A 345 -2.31 -14.66 -12.59
N ALA A 346 -2.68 -13.71 -13.45
CA ALA A 346 -3.59 -13.99 -14.55
C ALA A 346 -3.02 -15.04 -15.51
N GLN A 347 -1.73 -14.94 -15.83
CA GLN A 347 -1.01 -15.86 -16.70
C GLN A 347 -0.87 -17.28 -16.11
N ALA A 348 -0.86 -17.41 -14.78
CA ALA A 348 -0.86 -18.71 -14.12
C ALA A 348 -2.17 -19.50 -14.34
N ILE A 349 -3.28 -18.81 -14.64
CA ILE A 349 -4.56 -19.44 -14.97
C ILE A 349 -4.80 -19.47 -16.48
N ASN A 350 -4.52 -18.36 -17.16
CA ASN A 350 -4.65 -18.19 -18.59
C ASN A 350 -3.32 -17.68 -19.18
N PRO A 351 -2.45 -18.57 -19.70
CA PRO A 351 -1.11 -18.20 -20.18
C PRO A 351 -1.08 -17.12 -21.27
N ASP A 352 -2.19 -16.92 -21.99
CA ASP A 352 -2.31 -15.92 -23.05
C ASP A 352 -2.85 -14.57 -22.54
N ALA A 353 -3.08 -14.44 -21.22
CA ALA A 353 -3.60 -13.21 -20.63
C ALA A 353 -2.65 -12.03 -20.84
N THR A 354 -3.25 -10.90 -21.24
CA THR A 354 -2.57 -9.61 -21.44
C THR A 354 -3.18 -8.55 -20.53
N VAL A 355 -2.36 -7.59 -20.10
CA VAL A 355 -2.77 -6.49 -19.23
C VAL A 355 -2.43 -5.17 -19.90
N THR A 356 -3.43 -4.31 -20.06
CA THR A 356 -3.23 -2.91 -20.46
C THR A 356 -3.42 -2.01 -19.24
N VAL A 357 -2.42 -1.18 -18.96
CA VAL A 357 -2.40 -0.27 -17.81
C VAL A 357 -2.64 1.15 -18.26
N VAL A 358 -3.48 1.88 -17.52
CA VAL A 358 -3.67 3.33 -17.67
C VAL A 358 -3.33 3.98 -16.33
N TYR A 359 -2.39 4.94 -16.35
CA TYR A 359 -2.02 5.73 -15.16
C TYR A 359 -2.84 7.02 -15.09
N THR A 360 -3.49 7.27 -13.95
CA THR A 360 -4.30 8.48 -13.73
C THR A 360 -3.47 9.69 -13.29
N GLY A 361 -2.26 9.45 -12.76
CA GLY A 361 -1.39 10.44 -12.13
C GLY A 361 -1.90 10.93 -10.77
N ALA A 362 -2.84 10.20 -10.14
CA ALA A 362 -3.41 10.54 -8.84
C ALA A 362 -3.86 9.30 -8.08
N TRP A 363 -3.63 9.26 -6.76
CA TRP A 363 -4.10 8.17 -5.91
C TRP A 363 -5.62 8.10 -5.81
N ASN A 364 -6.28 9.25 -5.80
CA ASN A 364 -7.73 9.37 -5.70
C ASN A 364 -8.25 10.49 -6.62
N ASP A 365 -8.78 10.11 -7.78
CA ASP A 365 -9.48 10.99 -8.71
C ASP A 365 -10.57 10.18 -9.44
N PRO A 366 -11.78 10.08 -8.85
CA PRO A 366 -12.87 9.29 -9.41
C PRO A 366 -13.26 9.65 -10.86
N VAL A 367 -12.99 10.89 -11.29
CA VAL A 367 -13.27 11.32 -12.67
C VAL A 367 -12.27 10.69 -13.63
N LYS A 368 -10.97 10.78 -13.31
CA LYS A 368 -9.92 10.14 -14.13
C LYS A 368 -9.98 8.62 -14.06
N GLU A 369 -10.25 8.05 -12.90
CA GLU A 369 -10.38 6.61 -12.71
C GLU A 369 -11.52 6.04 -13.55
N ARG A 370 -12.67 6.72 -13.60
CA ARG A 370 -13.78 6.32 -14.48
C ARG A 370 -13.40 6.42 -15.94
N ALA A 371 -12.74 7.49 -16.36
CA ALA A 371 -12.29 7.65 -17.74
C ALA A 371 -11.32 6.54 -18.15
N ALA A 372 -10.35 6.21 -17.29
CA ALA A 372 -9.39 5.13 -17.49
C ALA A 372 -10.07 3.75 -17.57
N ALA A 373 -10.98 3.45 -16.62
CA ALA A 373 -11.74 2.20 -16.62
C ALA A 373 -12.58 2.03 -17.89
N MET A 374 -13.29 3.08 -18.31
CA MET A 374 -14.07 3.09 -19.55
C MET A 374 -13.19 2.87 -20.77
N ALA A 375 -12.04 3.56 -20.87
CA ALA A 375 -11.12 3.40 -21.99
C ALA A 375 -10.57 1.98 -22.10
N LEU A 376 -10.24 1.33 -20.98
CA LEU A 376 -9.78 -0.06 -20.94
C LEU A 376 -10.87 -1.03 -21.41
N ILE A 377 -12.11 -0.84 -20.95
CA ILE A 377 -13.25 -1.65 -21.37
C ILE A 377 -13.54 -1.46 -22.86
N ASP A 378 -13.53 -0.21 -23.34
CA ASP A 378 -13.76 0.12 -24.75
C ASP A 378 -12.63 -0.42 -25.65
N ALA A 379 -11.41 -0.60 -25.12
CA ALA A 379 -10.31 -1.30 -25.76
C ALA A 379 -10.43 -2.84 -25.71
N GLY A 380 -11.49 -3.37 -25.09
CA GLY A 380 -11.84 -4.78 -25.06
C GLY A 380 -11.42 -5.54 -23.81
N ALA A 381 -11.04 -4.86 -22.73
CA ALA A 381 -10.82 -5.52 -21.44
C ALA A 381 -12.15 -5.98 -20.83
N ASP A 382 -12.22 -7.23 -20.37
CA ASP A 382 -13.41 -7.81 -19.72
C ASP A 382 -13.23 -8.08 -18.21
N VAL A 383 -12.05 -7.77 -17.68
CA VAL A 383 -11.79 -7.69 -16.24
C VAL A 383 -10.87 -6.50 -15.94
N LEU A 384 -11.21 -5.70 -14.93
CA LEU A 384 -10.41 -4.57 -14.47
C LEU A 384 -9.72 -4.85 -13.13
N GLY A 385 -8.40 -4.75 -13.07
CA GLY A 385 -7.64 -4.58 -11.83
C GLY A 385 -7.45 -3.10 -11.47
N GLN A 386 -7.04 -2.82 -10.23
CA GLN A 386 -6.74 -1.45 -9.81
C GLN A 386 -5.63 -1.34 -8.77
N HIS A 387 -5.00 -0.15 -8.75
CA HIS A 387 -4.18 0.38 -7.67
C HIS A 387 -4.43 1.90 -7.59
N VAL A 388 -5.67 2.23 -7.26
CA VAL A 388 -6.18 3.56 -6.92
C VAL A 388 -7.05 3.42 -5.66
N ASP A 389 -7.26 4.53 -4.97
CA ASP A 389 -7.83 4.52 -3.62
C ASP A 389 -9.36 4.41 -3.62
N SER A 390 -10.03 4.71 -4.74
CA SER A 390 -11.50 4.76 -4.81
C SER A 390 -12.12 3.46 -5.38
N PRO A 391 -13.41 3.20 -5.08
CA PRO A 391 -14.15 2.05 -5.65
C PRO A 391 -14.58 2.27 -7.11
N THR A 392 -14.21 3.39 -7.72
CA THR A 392 -14.73 3.82 -9.02
C THR A 392 -14.52 2.80 -10.14
N PRO A 393 -13.32 2.21 -10.32
CA PRO A 393 -13.13 1.21 -11.38
C PRO A 393 -14.05 -0.01 -11.25
N GLN A 394 -14.34 -0.51 -10.04
CA GLN A 394 -15.24 -1.66 -9.86
C GLN A 394 -16.71 -1.25 -10.06
N ILE A 395 -17.09 -0.03 -9.66
CA ILE A 395 -18.41 0.51 -9.98
C ILE A 395 -18.60 0.56 -11.51
N VAL A 396 -17.61 1.05 -12.25
CA VAL A 396 -17.64 1.10 -13.72
C VAL A 396 -17.67 -0.31 -14.31
N ALA A 397 -16.88 -1.25 -13.78
CA ALA A 397 -16.92 -2.64 -14.22
C ALA A 397 -18.35 -3.21 -14.13
N GLN A 398 -19.03 -3.00 -12.99
CA GLN A 398 -20.41 -3.43 -12.80
C GLN A 398 -21.40 -2.70 -13.73
N GLU A 399 -21.29 -1.38 -13.89
CA GLU A 399 -22.10 -0.59 -14.81
C GLU A 399 -22.00 -1.11 -16.26
N ARG A 400 -20.84 -1.62 -16.65
CA ARG A 400 -20.54 -2.14 -18.00
C ARG A 400 -20.71 -3.65 -18.13
N GLY A 401 -21.06 -4.36 -17.05
CA GLY A 401 -21.26 -5.80 -17.05
C GLY A 401 -19.97 -6.61 -17.27
N VAL A 402 -18.82 -6.04 -16.92
CA VAL A 402 -17.52 -6.73 -16.89
C VAL A 402 -17.10 -6.99 -15.44
N TYR A 403 -16.08 -7.82 -15.23
CA TYR A 403 -15.61 -8.11 -13.88
C TYR A 403 -14.50 -7.15 -13.42
N GLY A 404 -14.14 -7.21 -12.14
CA GLY A 404 -12.98 -6.50 -11.64
C GLY A 404 -12.42 -7.06 -10.34
N THR A 405 -11.24 -6.60 -9.97
CA THR A 405 -10.60 -6.89 -8.69
C THR A 405 -10.39 -5.61 -7.90
N GLY A 406 -10.80 -5.61 -6.63
CA GLY A 406 -10.67 -4.45 -5.74
C GLY A 406 -9.28 -4.30 -5.13
N HIS A 407 -9.02 -3.12 -4.56
CA HIS A 407 -7.79 -2.80 -3.83
C HIS A 407 -8.13 -2.07 -2.52
N HIS A 408 -7.25 -2.15 -1.52
CA HIS A 408 -7.40 -1.70 -0.14
C HIS A 408 -8.42 -2.41 0.72
N ARG A 409 -9.65 -2.57 0.23
CA ARG A 409 -10.81 -3.13 0.94
C ARG A 409 -11.58 -4.08 0.03
N ASP A 410 -12.52 -4.80 0.62
CA ASP A 410 -13.41 -5.66 -0.15
C ASP A 410 -14.44 -4.84 -0.93
N MET A 411 -14.17 -4.63 -2.22
CA MET A 411 -14.98 -3.75 -3.07
C MET A 411 -16.32 -4.36 -3.51
N ARG A 412 -16.64 -5.59 -3.07
CA ARG A 412 -18.00 -6.15 -3.19
C ARG A 412 -19.05 -5.31 -2.47
N GLU A 413 -18.65 -4.48 -1.51
CA GLU A 413 -19.54 -3.47 -0.89
C GLU A 413 -20.14 -2.52 -1.93
N PHE A 414 -19.37 -2.14 -2.96
CA PHE A 414 -19.78 -1.18 -3.99
C PHE A 414 -20.19 -1.85 -5.31
N ALA A 415 -19.55 -2.96 -5.64
CA ALA A 415 -19.74 -3.69 -6.89
C ALA A 415 -19.84 -5.21 -6.63
N PRO A 416 -20.91 -5.69 -5.97
CA PRO A 416 -21.06 -7.08 -5.54
C PRO A 416 -21.08 -8.09 -6.70
N ASP A 417 -21.58 -7.68 -7.87
CA ASP A 417 -21.74 -8.58 -9.02
C ASP A 417 -20.49 -8.63 -9.90
N ALA A 418 -19.69 -7.56 -9.90
CA ALA A 418 -18.48 -7.46 -10.71
C ALA A 418 -17.19 -7.87 -9.98
N THR A 419 -17.13 -7.70 -8.66
CA THR A 419 -15.88 -7.88 -7.91
C THR A 419 -15.59 -9.35 -7.64
N VAL A 420 -14.60 -9.93 -8.34
CA VAL A 420 -14.25 -11.36 -8.23
C VAL A 420 -13.19 -11.65 -7.17
N CYS A 421 -12.38 -10.65 -6.81
CA CYS A 421 -11.38 -10.70 -5.74
C CYS A 421 -11.12 -9.27 -5.26
N SER A 422 -10.66 -9.07 -4.03
CA SER A 422 -10.05 -7.79 -3.62
C SER A 422 -8.76 -8.03 -2.87
N SER A 423 -7.71 -7.29 -3.21
CA SER A 423 -6.50 -7.19 -2.40
C SER A 423 -6.84 -6.28 -1.21
N VAL A 424 -6.84 -6.83 0.00
CA VAL A 424 -7.28 -6.14 1.22
C VAL A 424 -6.13 -5.97 2.20
N TRP A 425 -6.12 -4.84 2.90
CA TRP A 425 -5.19 -4.65 4.01
C TRP A 425 -5.68 -5.39 5.26
N VAL A 426 -4.73 -5.95 6.02
CA VAL A 426 -4.99 -6.61 7.31
C VAL A 426 -4.07 -6.03 8.39
N TRP A 427 -3.92 -4.70 8.38
CA TRP A 427 -2.99 -3.94 9.22
C TRP A 427 -3.04 -4.29 10.70
N ASP A 428 -4.22 -4.67 11.21
CA ASP A 428 -4.41 -5.12 12.59
C ASP A 428 -3.48 -6.28 12.96
N ARG A 429 -3.22 -7.22 12.03
CA ARG A 429 -2.36 -8.38 12.26
C ARG A 429 -0.89 -8.02 12.50
N PHE A 430 -0.43 -6.91 11.93
CA PHE A 430 0.92 -6.38 12.16
C PHE A 430 0.95 -5.39 13.34
N LEU A 431 0.02 -4.42 13.34
CA LEU A 431 0.02 -3.35 14.33
C LEU A 431 -0.27 -3.86 15.75
N ALA A 432 -1.11 -4.87 15.93
CA ALA A 432 -1.41 -5.38 17.27
C ALA A 432 -0.17 -5.96 17.99
N PRO A 433 0.59 -6.91 17.40
CA PRO A 433 1.83 -7.38 18.03
C PRO A 433 2.88 -6.27 18.14
N GLU A 434 2.98 -5.36 17.16
CA GLU A 434 3.97 -4.27 17.20
C GLU A 434 3.70 -3.28 18.34
N LEU A 435 2.44 -2.88 18.52
CA LEU A 435 2.02 -2.02 19.63
C LEU A 435 2.21 -2.69 20.99
N LYS A 436 2.07 -4.01 21.07
CA LYS A 436 2.40 -4.78 22.29
C LYS A 436 3.90 -4.76 22.59
N LYS A 437 4.77 -4.89 21.57
CA LYS A 437 6.22 -4.76 21.74
C LYS A 437 6.61 -3.36 22.24
N ILE A 438 6.06 -2.32 21.61
CA ILE A 438 6.27 -0.92 22.04
C ILE A 438 5.84 -0.73 23.49
N SER A 439 4.69 -1.27 23.88
CA SER A 439 4.17 -1.18 25.25
C SER A 439 4.99 -1.99 26.26
N ALA A 440 5.66 -3.06 25.83
CA ALA A 440 6.52 -3.88 26.68
C ALA A 440 7.89 -3.25 26.94
N GLY A 441 8.30 -2.26 26.12
CA GLY A 441 9.59 -1.58 26.22
C GLY A 441 10.73 -2.30 25.49
N ASN A 442 11.90 -1.66 25.47
CA ASN A 442 13.07 -2.06 24.68
C ASN A 442 12.72 -2.32 23.19
N TRP A 443 11.84 -1.50 22.63
CA TRP A 443 11.42 -1.60 21.23
C TRP A 443 12.51 -1.06 20.31
N THR A 444 12.97 -1.90 19.39
CA THR A 444 13.95 -1.53 18.38
C THR A 444 13.34 -1.76 17.00
N PRO A 445 13.00 -0.69 16.27
CA PRO A 445 12.46 -0.84 14.92
C PRO A 445 13.54 -1.35 13.95
N PRO A 446 13.16 -2.09 12.89
CA PRO A 446 14.09 -2.50 11.86
C PRO A 446 14.71 -1.29 11.15
N GLU A 447 16.02 -1.35 10.85
CA GLU A 447 16.75 -0.27 10.17
C GLU A 447 16.11 0.15 8.84
N ASN A 448 15.59 -0.83 8.10
CA ASN A 448 15.00 -0.64 6.77
C ASN A 448 13.45 -0.60 6.81
N GLY A 449 12.85 -0.55 7.99
CA GLY A 449 11.39 -0.66 8.15
C GLY A 449 10.88 -2.07 7.85
N ALA A 450 9.56 -2.23 7.75
CA ALA A 450 8.91 -3.52 7.56
C ALA A 450 8.18 -3.61 6.21
N LEU A 451 8.65 -4.48 5.31
CA LEU A 451 7.93 -4.87 4.10
C LEU A 451 7.22 -6.21 4.31
N LEU A 452 5.99 -6.14 4.79
CA LEU A 452 5.21 -7.23 5.37
C LEU A 452 4.67 -8.19 4.32
N SER A 453 5.03 -9.47 4.41
CA SER A 453 4.33 -10.54 3.70
C SER A 453 2.86 -10.69 4.12
N MET A 454 2.11 -11.49 3.37
CA MET A 454 0.77 -11.91 3.75
C MET A 454 0.75 -12.62 5.11
N ALA A 455 1.80 -13.40 5.43
CA ALA A 455 1.93 -14.11 6.70
C ALA A 455 2.14 -13.16 7.88
N GLU A 456 2.87 -12.06 7.64
CA GLU A 456 3.17 -11.03 8.65
C GLU A 456 2.06 -9.98 8.79
N GLY A 457 0.95 -10.12 8.05
CA GLY A 457 -0.19 -9.22 8.17
C GLY A 457 -0.11 -7.97 7.31
N GLY A 458 0.64 -7.99 6.20
CA GLY A 458 0.63 -6.91 5.22
C GLY A 458 -0.71 -6.83 4.48
N THR A 459 -0.97 -7.79 3.59
CA THR A 459 -2.22 -7.88 2.83
C THR A 459 -2.81 -9.28 2.87
N ASP A 460 -4.06 -9.40 2.40
CA ASP A 460 -4.71 -10.66 2.13
C ASP A 460 -5.58 -10.53 0.86
N ALA A 461 -6.14 -11.63 0.39
CA ALA A 461 -7.04 -11.64 -0.76
C ALA A 461 -8.46 -12.05 -0.33
N ALA A 462 -9.41 -11.13 -0.47
CA ALA A 462 -10.84 -11.39 -0.29
C ALA A 462 -11.41 -12.03 -1.56
N CYS A 463 -11.20 -13.33 -1.73
CA CYS A 463 -11.61 -14.13 -2.90
C CYS A 463 -12.64 -15.22 -2.50
N CYS A 464 -13.50 -15.75 -3.37
CA CYS A 464 -13.70 -15.40 -4.78
C CYS A 464 -15.19 -15.17 -5.07
N GLY A 465 -15.48 -14.29 -6.03
CA GLY A 465 -16.82 -14.06 -6.57
C GLY A 465 -17.30 -15.21 -7.47
N PRO A 466 -18.59 -15.23 -7.85
CA PRO A 466 -19.23 -16.37 -8.53
C PRO A 466 -18.72 -16.62 -9.96
N ALA A 467 -17.99 -15.68 -10.56
CA ALA A 467 -17.40 -15.82 -11.88
C ALA A 467 -16.16 -16.75 -11.89
N VAL A 468 -15.60 -17.06 -10.73
CA VAL A 468 -14.45 -17.95 -10.59
C VAL A 468 -14.95 -19.37 -10.32
N SER A 469 -14.55 -20.33 -11.15
CA SER A 469 -14.94 -21.73 -10.98
C SER A 469 -14.40 -22.30 -9.66
N GLU A 470 -15.06 -23.31 -9.09
CA GLU A 470 -14.55 -23.96 -7.86
C GLU A 470 -13.16 -24.59 -8.07
N ALA A 471 -12.85 -25.05 -9.29
CA ALA A 471 -11.54 -25.58 -9.63
C ALA A 471 -10.46 -24.49 -9.60
N ASP A 472 -10.74 -23.31 -10.15
CA ASP A 472 -9.77 -22.20 -10.14
C ASP A 472 -9.67 -21.55 -8.76
N LYS A 473 -10.78 -21.47 -8.02
CA LYS A 473 -10.78 -21.07 -6.62
C LYS A 473 -9.87 -21.99 -5.78
N ALA A 474 -9.90 -23.30 -6.00
CA ALA A 474 -9.01 -24.23 -5.32
C ALA A 474 -7.53 -23.95 -5.63
N LYS A 475 -7.19 -23.63 -6.90
CA LYS A 475 -5.82 -23.22 -7.28
C LYS A 475 -5.40 -21.93 -6.59
N ILE A 476 -6.29 -20.93 -6.53
CA ILE A 476 -6.03 -19.65 -5.86
C ILE A 476 -5.80 -19.86 -4.37
N MET A 477 -6.62 -20.66 -3.71
CA MET A 477 -6.45 -20.95 -2.27
C MET A 477 -5.15 -21.74 -2.01
N ALA A 478 -4.77 -22.67 -2.87
CA ALA A 478 -3.49 -23.37 -2.77
C ALA A 478 -2.29 -22.40 -2.93
N ALA A 479 -2.35 -21.48 -3.90
CA ALA A 479 -1.32 -20.45 -4.06
C ALA A 479 -1.26 -19.52 -2.83
N ARG A 480 -2.42 -19.14 -2.27
CA ARG A 480 -2.51 -18.36 -1.04
C ARG A 480 -1.84 -19.07 0.14
N GLU A 481 -2.08 -20.37 0.30
CA GLU A 481 -1.43 -21.16 1.34
C GLU A 481 0.09 -21.26 1.15
N ALA A 482 0.56 -21.45 -0.10
CA ALA A 482 1.99 -21.48 -0.40
C ALA A 482 2.67 -20.13 -0.09
N LEU A 483 2.02 -19.00 -0.41
CA LEU A 483 2.49 -17.66 -0.05
C LEU A 483 2.57 -17.47 1.47
N LEU A 484 1.53 -17.89 2.22
CA LEU A 484 1.51 -17.81 3.68
C LEU A 484 2.60 -18.67 4.35
N LYS A 485 3.01 -19.78 3.71
CA LYS A 485 4.10 -20.64 4.19
C LYS A 485 5.48 -20.19 3.72
N GLY A 486 5.56 -19.18 2.84
CA GLY A 486 6.81 -18.77 2.19
C GLY A 486 7.34 -19.76 1.15
N GLU A 487 6.55 -20.76 0.76
CA GLU A 487 6.89 -21.79 -0.24
C GLU A 487 6.82 -21.23 -1.67
N MET A 488 6.16 -20.08 -1.85
CA MET A 488 6.03 -19.39 -3.12
C MET A 488 6.60 -17.97 -3.01
N GLN A 489 7.40 -17.57 -4.01
CA GLN A 489 7.94 -16.22 -4.15
C GLN A 489 7.55 -15.70 -5.53
N ILE A 490 6.82 -14.58 -5.60
CA ILE A 490 6.30 -14.05 -6.88
C ILE A 490 7.42 -13.56 -7.79
N TYR A 491 8.42 -12.88 -7.22
CA TYR A 491 9.59 -12.37 -7.93
C TYR A 491 10.79 -13.29 -7.75
N ALA A 492 10.62 -14.56 -8.12
CA ALA A 492 11.68 -15.53 -8.24
C ALA A 492 12.02 -15.77 -9.72
N GLY A 493 13.31 -15.91 -10.03
CA GLY A 493 13.77 -16.14 -11.38
C GLY A 493 13.72 -17.62 -11.80
N PRO A 494 13.85 -17.91 -13.11
CA PRO A 494 14.18 -16.95 -14.16
C PRO A 494 13.01 -16.04 -14.52
N MET A 495 13.26 -14.73 -14.61
CA MET A 495 12.26 -13.74 -14.98
C MET A 495 12.83 -12.74 -15.99
N LEU A 496 12.13 -12.61 -17.11
CA LEU A 496 12.41 -11.65 -18.15
C LEU A 496 11.38 -10.51 -18.10
N ASP A 497 11.80 -9.31 -18.47
CA ASP A 497 10.86 -8.24 -18.79
C ASP A 497 10.21 -8.45 -20.17
N ARG A 498 9.26 -7.58 -20.51
CA ARG A 498 8.51 -7.63 -21.77
C ARG A 498 9.38 -7.46 -23.02
N ASP A 499 10.55 -6.85 -22.87
CA ASP A 499 11.51 -6.60 -23.94
C ASP A 499 12.52 -7.75 -24.07
N GLY A 500 12.42 -8.78 -23.21
CA GLY A 500 13.26 -9.97 -23.22
C GLY A 500 14.55 -9.83 -22.41
N THR A 501 14.72 -8.73 -21.67
CA THR A 501 15.89 -8.54 -20.79
C THR A 501 15.70 -9.34 -19.51
N GLU A 502 16.72 -10.08 -19.10
CA GLU A 502 16.71 -10.79 -17.82
C GLU A 502 16.74 -9.80 -16.66
N ARG A 503 15.79 -9.94 -15.74
CA ARG A 503 15.65 -9.10 -14.53
C ARG A 503 15.92 -9.86 -13.25
N ILE A 504 15.67 -11.16 -13.23
CA ILE A 504 15.93 -12.05 -12.10
C ILE A 504 16.49 -13.35 -12.66
N ALA A 505 17.73 -13.69 -12.28
CA ALA A 505 18.37 -14.91 -12.75
C ALA A 505 17.72 -16.16 -12.13
N ALA A 506 17.88 -17.31 -12.79
CA ALA A 506 17.34 -18.58 -12.28
C ALA A 506 17.86 -18.90 -10.87
N GLY A 507 16.95 -19.18 -9.94
CA GLY A 507 17.29 -19.49 -8.54
C GLY A 507 17.47 -18.26 -7.64
N GLU A 508 17.37 -17.04 -8.19
CA GLU A 508 17.40 -15.81 -7.40
C GLU A 508 15.98 -15.32 -7.07
N VAL A 509 15.87 -14.55 -5.97
CA VAL A 509 14.66 -13.83 -5.58
C VAL A 509 15.00 -12.35 -5.52
N MET A 510 14.16 -11.50 -6.09
CA MET A 510 14.39 -10.05 -6.07
C MET A 510 14.43 -9.53 -4.62
N ALA A 511 15.48 -8.80 -4.28
CA ALA A 511 15.62 -8.18 -2.96
C ALA A 511 14.67 -6.98 -2.79
N ASP A 512 14.21 -6.75 -1.56
CA ASP A 512 13.23 -5.71 -1.24
C ASP A 512 13.61 -4.30 -1.77
N PRO A 513 14.87 -3.80 -1.66
CA PRO A 513 15.22 -2.50 -2.22
C PRO A 513 15.05 -2.40 -3.75
N ALA A 514 15.25 -3.51 -4.47
CA ALA A 514 15.08 -3.54 -5.92
C ALA A 514 13.60 -3.49 -6.32
N LEU A 515 12.70 -4.03 -5.49
CA LEU A 515 11.24 -3.91 -5.71
C LEU A 515 10.81 -2.44 -5.71
N TRP A 516 11.30 -1.64 -4.76
CA TRP A 516 10.96 -0.21 -4.67
C TRP A 516 11.39 0.61 -5.89
N GLN A 517 12.39 0.12 -6.63
CA GLN A 517 12.90 0.75 -7.85
C GLN A 517 12.37 0.10 -9.14
N MET A 518 11.36 -0.76 -9.05
CA MET A 518 10.84 -1.49 -10.21
C MET A 518 10.26 -0.52 -11.26
N ASP A 519 10.92 -0.46 -12.41
CA ASP A 519 10.61 0.40 -13.56
C ASP A 519 10.32 -0.38 -14.85
N TRP A 520 10.24 -1.70 -14.74
CA TRP A 520 10.07 -2.63 -15.86
C TRP A 520 8.79 -3.46 -15.69
N PHE A 521 8.32 -4.05 -16.80
CA PHE A 521 7.11 -4.85 -16.81
C PHE A 521 7.33 -6.24 -17.37
N VAL A 522 6.61 -7.23 -16.85
CA VAL A 522 6.64 -8.61 -17.38
C VAL A 522 5.98 -8.69 -18.76
N LYS A 523 6.28 -9.77 -19.50
CA LYS A 523 5.65 -10.05 -20.79
C LYS A 523 4.13 -10.03 -20.69
N GLY A 524 3.47 -9.45 -21.69
CA GLY A 524 2.01 -9.32 -21.75
C GLY A 524 1.46 -8.05 -21.08
N VAL A 525 2.32 -7.24 -20.44
CA VAL A 525 1.93 -5.94 -19.88
C VAL A 525 2.26 -4.80 -20.85
N THR A 526 1.26 -3.99 -21.14
CA THR A 526 1.36 -2.77 -21.95
C THR A 526 0.91 -1.57 -21.13
N THR A 527 1.60 -0.44 -21.27
CA THR A 527 1.30 0.79 -20.54
C THR A 527 0.88 1.87 -21.51
N GLN A 528 -0.29 2.48 -21.31
CA GLN A 528 -0.72 3.67 -22.03
C GLN A 528 -0.34 4.91 -21.20
N GLN A 529 0.22 5.91 -21.87
CA GLN A 529 0.51 7.22 -21.28
C GLN A 529 -0.71 8.13 -21.36
#